data_AF-A0A5P8FQI2-F1
#
_entry.id   AF-A0A5P8FQI2-F1
#
_cell.length_a   1.000
_cell.length_b   1.000
_cell.length_c   1.000
_cell.angle_alpha   90.00
_cell.angle_beta   90.00
_cell.angle_gamma   90.00
#
_symmetry.space_group_name_H-M   'P 1'
#
loop_
_entity.id
_entity.type
_entity.pdbx_description
1 polymer ?
#
loop_
_entity_poly.entity_id
_entity_poly.type
_entity_poly.pdbx_seq_one_letter_code
_entity_poly.pdbx_strand_id
1 'polypeptide(L)'
;MWIVEVPPDPEVLVAHANARLNVHGRRLLVDRVRRQGWAVAHAAKAMGISRQCAHRWVARFDAEGQAGLSDRCSAPHSSPRRTAASVEDAVVAARREHRRGQDWIGLSSVSLLERSAGSCAATTCPTQPPVTNVVTEYS
;
A
#
# COMPACT_ATOMS: atom_id res chain seq x y z
N MET A 1 40.06 4.88 6.14
CA MET A 1 39.52 6.25 6.28
C MET A 1 38.98 6.66 4.92
N TRP A 2 37.73 6.32 4.60
CA TRP A 2 37.03 6.79 3.40
C TRP A 2 35.85 7.63 3.87
N ILE A 3 36.06 8.94 3.93
CA ILE A 3 34.98 9.91 3.87
C ILE A 3 34.68 10.03 2.39
N VAL A 4 33.55 9.50 1.95
CA VAL A 4 32.92 9.97 0.73
C VAL A 4 31.82 10.90 1.21
N GLU A 5 32.06 12.20 1.11
CA GLU A 5 31.00 13.20 1.19
C GLU A 5 30.03 12.93 0.04
N VAL A 6 28.87 12.35 0.39
CA VAL A 6 27.71 12.31 -0.50
C VAL A 6 27.05 13.68 -0.39
N PRO A 7 27.08 14.52 -1.44
CA PRO A 7 26.33 15.77 -1.43
C PRO A 7 24.84 15.44 -1.28
N PRO A 8 24.07 16.22 -0.50
CA PRO A 8 22.63 16.03 -0.45
C PRO A 8 22.05 16.45 -1.81
N ASP A 9 21.65 15.47 -2.61
CA ASP A 9 20.95 15.72 -3.87
C ASP A 9 19.74 16.62 -3.59
N PRO A 10 19.65 17.83 -4.18
CA PRO A 10 18.53 18.72 -3.95
C PRO A 10 17.30 18.16 -4.66
N GLU A 11 16.26 17.92 -3.88
CA GLU A 11 14.90 17.65 -4.35
C GLU A 11 14.76 16.41 -5.26
N VAL A 12 14.66 15.26 -4.61
CA VAL A 12 13.96 14.13 -5.22
C VAL A 12 12.52 14.59 -5.52
N LEU A 13 12.25 14.96 -6.77
CA LEU A 13 10.90 15.06 -7.35
C LEU A 13 10.30 13.65 -7.36
N VAL A 14 9.83 13.23 -6.19
CA VAL A 14 9.18 11.96 -5.94
C VAL A 14 7.82 11.93 -6.68
N ALA A 15 7.83 11.56 -7.96
CA ALA A 15 6.62 11.28 -8.74
C ALA A 15 6.07 9.89 -8.36
N HIS A 16 5.17 9.81 -7.37
CA HIS A 16 4.72 8.52 -6.82
C HIS A 16 3.20 8.30 -6.81
N ALA A 17 2.83 7.06 -6.45
CA ALA A 17 1.55 6.35 -6.49
C ALA A 17 1.02 5.89 -7.87
N ASN A 18 1.54 6.43 -8.98
CA ASN A 18 1.69 5.80 -10.31
C ASN A 18 1.90 6.95 -11.29
N ALA A 19 3.14 7.29 -11.65
CA ALA A 19 3.46 8.57 -12.29
C ALA A 19 2.67 8.89 -13.59
N ARG A 20 2.29 7.88 -14.38
CA ARG A 20 1.39 8.04 -15.56
C ARG A 20 -0.10 8.08 -15.22
N LEU A 21 -0.44 7.60 -14.03
CA LEU A 21 -1.79 7.41 -13.53
C LEU A 21 -1.97 8.06 -12.15
N ASN A 22 -1.48 9.30 -12.05
CA ASN A 22 -1.87 10.20 -10.98
C ASN A 22 -3.40 10.45 -11.03
N VAL A 23 -3.97 11.06 -9.99
CA VAL A 23 -5.42 11.31 -9.92
C VAL A 23 -5.94 12.02 -11.18
N HIS A 24 -5.15 12.95 -11.73
CA HIS A 24 -5.48 13.64 -12.97
C HIS A 24 -5.53 12.70 -14.19
N GLY A 25 -4.55 11.80 -14.34
CA GLY A 25 -4.51 10.78 -15.38
C GLY A 25 -5.66 9.79 -15.27
N ARG A 26 -6.06 9.41 -14.04
CA ARG A 26 -7.25 8.58 -13.80
C ARG A 26 -8.53 9.28 -14.27
N ARG A 27 -8.68 10.59 -13.99
CA ARG A 27 -9.81 11.39 -14.50
C ARG A 27 -9.81 11.46 -16.02
N LEU A 28 -8.65 11.70 -16.64
CA LEU A 28 -8.51 11.78 -18.09
C LEU A 28 -8.86 10.45 -18.79
N LEU A 29 -8.48 9.32 -18.19
CA LEU A 29 -8.89 7.99 -18.65
C LEU A 29 -10.41 7.87 -18.68
N VAL A 30 -11.06 8.21 -17.57
CA VAL A 30 -12.53 8.12 -17.42
C VAL A 30 -13.21 9.08 -18.41
N ASP A 31 -12.71 10.30 -18.55
CA ASP A 31 -13.27 11.29 -19.46
C ASP A 31 -13.26 10.80 -20.91
N ARG A 32 -12.13 10.23 -21.37
CA ARG A 32 -12.03 9.64 -22.70
C ARG A 32 -13.03 8.51 -22.91
N VAL A 33 -13.19 7.63 -21.93
CA VAL A 33 -14.10 6.48 -22.04
C VAL A 33 -15.58 6.92 -21.97
N ARG A 34 -15.94 7.79 -21.02
CA ARG A 34 -17.33 8.10 -20.70
C ARG A 34 -17.87 9.33 -21.43
N ARG A 35 -17.07 10.38 -21.61
CA ARG A 35 -17.49 11.60 -22.32
C ARG A 35 -17.19 11.55 -23.81
N GLN A 36 -16.01 11.04 -24.17
CA GLN A 36 -15.56 10.99 -25.56
C GLN A 36 -15.93 9.67 -26.26
N GLY A 37 -16.47 8.68 -25.52
CA GLY A 37 -16.95 7.42 -26.08
C GLY A 37 -15.84 6.46 -26.54
N TRP A 38 -14.60 6.65 -26.09
CA TRP A 38 -13.49 5.79 -26.50
C TRP A 38 -13.62 4.39 -25.89
N ALA A 39 -13.31 3.37 -26.68
CA ALA A 39 -13.11 2.02 -26.15
C ALA A 39 -11.99 2.02 -25.10
N VAL A 40 -12.19 1.31 -23.98
CA VAL A 40 -11.22 1.25 -22.86
C VAL A 40 -9.82 0.82 -23.33
N ALA A 41 -9.74 -0.12 -24.27
CA ALA A 41 -8.48 -0.58 -24.84
C ALA A 41 -7.73 0.52 -25.61
N HIS A 42 -8.45 1.41 -26.30
CA HIS A 42 -7.87 2.52 -27.05
C HIS A 42 -7.35 3.60 -26.10
N ALA A 43 -8.13 3.96 -25.09
CA ALA A 43 -7.71 4.92 -24.05
C ALA A 43 -6.49 4.40 -23.25
N ALA A 44 -6.46 3.10 -22.93
CA ALA A 44 -5.33 2.46 -22.26
C ALA A 44 -4.05 2.52 -23.10
N LYS A 45 -4.15 2.22 -24.42
CA LYS A 45 -3.02 2.30 -25.35
C LYS A 45 -2.48 3.72 -25.46
N ALA A 46 -3.35 4.72 -25.60
CA ALA A 46 -2.95 6.13 -25.69
C ALA A 46 -2.23 6.62 -24.42
N MET A 47 -2.60 6.10 -23.26
CA MET A 47 -1.98 6.45 -21.98
C MET A 47 -0.75 5.58 -21.63
N GLY A 48 -0.49 4.52 -22.38
CA GLY A 48 0.59 3.56 -22.11
C GLY A 48 0.39 2.79 -20.80
N ILE A 49 -0.85 2.42 -20.49
CA ILE A 49 -1.20 1.62 -19.30
C ILE A 49 -1.80 0.28 -19.72
N SER A 50 -1.76 -0.72 -18.84
CA SER A 50 -2.40 -2.01 -19.13
C SER A 50 -3.93 -1.90 -19.19
N ARG A 51 -4.55 -2.74 -20.03
CA ARG A 51 -6.02 -2.79 -20.17
C ARG A 51 -6.70 -3.11 -18.84
N GLN A 52 -6.17 -4.06 -18.08
CA GLN A 52 -6.70 -4.44 -16.77
C GLN A 52 -6.68 -3.27 -15.77
N CYS A 53 -5.62 -2.45 -15.78
CA CYS A 53 -5.56 -1.26 -14.95
C CYS A 53 -6.64 -0.26 -15.37
N ALA A 54 -6.80 -0.02 -16.68
CA ALA A 54 -7.83 0.88 -17.18
C ALA A 54 -9.25 0.44 -16.80
N HIS A 55 -9.58 -0.84 -16.98
CA HIS A 55 -10.87 -1.40 -16.57
C HIS A 55 -11.14 -1.24 -15.08
N ARG A 56 -10.13 -1.48 -14.22
CA ARG A 56 -10.26 -1.30 -12.77
C ARG A 56 -10.67 0.13 -12.41
N TRP A 57 -10.07 1.13 -13.04
CA TRP A 57 -10.37 2.54 -12.74
C TRP A 57 -11.72 2.98 -13.28
N VAL A 58 -12.09 2.55 -14.48
CA VAL A 58 -13.42 2.82 -15.03
C VAL A 58 -14.51 2.20 -14.15
N ALA A 59 -14.36 0.92 -13.78
CA ALA A 59 -15.34 0.24 -12.91
C ALA A 59 -15.47 0.92 -11.54
N ARG A 60 -14.37 1.37 -10.94
CA ARG A 60 -14.42 2.15 -9.68
C ARG A 60 -15.13 3.49 -9.85
N PHE A 61 -14.88 4.19 -10.95
CA PHE A 61 -15.57 5.42 -11.24
C PHE A 61 -17.08 5.20 -11.45
N ASP A 62 -17.47 4.11 -12.10
CA ASP A 62 -18.89 3.80 -12.30
C ASP A 62 -19.60 3.48 -10.97
N ALA A 63 -18.90 2.87 -10.01
CA ALA A 63 -19.45 2.54 -8.69
C ALA A 63 -19.46 3.71 -7.69
N GLU A 64 -18.40 4.52 -7.66
CA GLU A 64 -18.15 5.50 -6.59
C GLU A 64 -17.98 6.94 -7.12
N GLY A 65 -18.08 7.13 -8.44
CA GLY A 65 -17.88 8.40 -9.10
C GLY A 65 -16.47 8.94 -8.90
N GLN A 66 -16.38 10.27 -8.72
CA GLN A 66 -15.09 10.96 -8.61
C GLN A 66 -14.30 10.57 -7.35
N ALA A 67 -14.98 10.11 -6.29
CA ALA A 67 -14.36 9.65 -5.06
C ALA A 67 -13.57 8.34 -5.27
N GLY A 68 -14.04 7.45 -6.14
CA GLY A 68 -13.37 6.17 -6.42
C GLY A 68 -12.02 6.28 -7.13
N LEU A 69 -11.65 7.48 -7.59
CA LEU A 69 -10.38 7.77 -8.27
C LEU A 69 -9.25 8.16 -7.30
N SER A 70 -9.57 8.39 -6.01
CA SER A 70 -8.56 8.64 -4.99
C SER A 70 -7.73 7.39 -4.72
N ASP A 71 -6.50 7.61 -4.24
CA ASP A 71 -5.67 6.48 -3.84
C ASP A 71 -6.24 5.83 -2.59
N ARG A 72 -6.30 4.50 -2.59
CA ARG A 72 -6.64 3.73 -1.39
C ARG A 72 -5.34 3.30 -0.75
N CYS A 73 -5.34 3.30 0.58
CA CYS A 73 -4.24 2.72 1.31
C CYS A 73 -4.06 1.27 0.83
N SER A 74 -2.86 0.96 0.34
CA SER A 74 -2.52 -0.42 -0.04
C SER A 74 -2.05 -1.24 1.16
N ALA A 75 -2.08 -0.65 2.37
CA ALA A 75 -1.69 -1.33 3.58
C ALA A 75 -2.67 -2.46 3.92
N PRO A 76 -2.17 -3.63 4.33
CA PRO A 76 -3.01 -4.71 4.81
C PRO A 76 -3.79 -4.26 6.06
N HIS A 77 -5.05 -4.68 6.17
CA HIS A 77 -5.91 -4.33 7.31
C HIS A 77 -5.41 -4.94 8.63
N SER A 78 -4.73 -6.09 8.55
CA SER A 78 -4.11 -6.73 9.69
C SER A 78 -2.77 -7.33 9.27
N SER A 79 -1.75 -7.16 10.12
CA SER A 79 -0.48 -7.86 10.01
C SER A 79 -0.33 -8.70 11.28
N PRO A 80 -0.51 -10.03 11.22
CA PRO A 80 -0.41 -10.90 12.39
C PRO A 80 0.96 -10.87 13.07
N ARG A 81 2.00 -10.47 12.33
CA ARG A 81 3.38 -10.30 12.82
C ARG A 81 3.74 -8.84 12.99
N ARG A 82 2.75 -7.97 13.24
CA ARG A 82 3.03 -6.56 13.52
C ARG A 82 3.85 -6.47 14.80
N THR A 83 5.01 -5.84 14.69
CA THR A 83 5.88 -5.55 15.83
C THR A 83 5.11 -4.78 16.90
N ALA A 84 5.34 -5.10 18.17
CA ALA A 84 4.71 -4.39 19.27
C ALA A 84 5.11 -2.91 19.24
N ALA A 85 4.18 -1.99 19.53
CA ALA A 85 4.42 -0.55 19.46
C ALA A 85 5.62 -0.10 20.30
N SER A 86 5.85 -0.72 21.46
CA SER A 86 7.02 -0.43 22.32
C SER A 86 8.35 -0.73 21.64
N VAL A 87 8.39 -1.76 20.79
CA VAL A 87 9.58 -2.12 20.02
C VAL A 87 9.73 -1.19 18.82
N GLU A 88 8.63 -0.80 18.17
CA GLU A 88 8.65 0.22 17.11
C GLU A 88 9.26 1.54 17.64
N ASP A 89 8.82 1.99 18.82
CA ASP A 89 9.33 3.20 19.48
C ASP A 89 10.82 3.09 19.83
N ALA A 90 11.25 1.94 20.38
CA ALA A 90 12.65 1.69 20.68
C ALA A 90 13.53 1.70 19.42
N VAL A 91 13.06 1.13 18.30
CA VAL A 91 13.75 1.17 17.01
C VAL A 91 13.84 2.60 16.48
N VAL A 92 12.76 3.39 16.57
CA VAL A 92 12.76 4.79 16.12
C VAL A 92 13.71 5.64 16.97
N ALA A 93 13.72 5.46 18.29
CA ALA A 93 14.65 6.14 19.19
C ALA A 93 16.11 5.79 18.84
N ALA A 94 16.43 4.50 18.69
CA ALA A 94 17.76 4.03 18.32
C ALA A 94 18.23 4.57 16.96
N ARG A 95 17.32 4.67 15.97
CA ARG A 95 17.62 5.29 14.66
C ARG A 95 17.95 6.78 14.80
N ARG A 96 17.20 7.50 15.63
CA ARG A 96 17.41 8.94 15.85
C ARG A 96 18.72 9.22 16.58
N GLU A 97 19.03 8.44 17.60
CA GLU A 97 20.21 8.61 18.45
C GLU A 97 21.49 8.16 17.74
N HIS A 98 21.51 6.93 17.22
CA HIS A 98 22.74 6.32 16.74
C HIS A 98 22.97 6.51 15.24
N ARG A 99 21.93 6.88 14.47
CA ARG A 99 21.95 7.02 13.00
C ARG A 99 22.59 5.81 12.29
N ARG A 100 22.35 4.61 12.82
CA ARG A 100 22.83 3.35 12.26
C ARG A 100 21.72 2.60 11.52
N GLY A 101 22.15 1.74 10.60
CA GLY A 101 21.27 0.88 9.80
C GLY A 101 20.68 -0.28 10.61
N GLN A 102 19.78 -1.02 9.95
CA GLN A 102 19.03 -2.12 10.52
C GLN A 102 19.92 -3.19 11.17
N ASP A 103 21.05 -3.54 10.55
CA ASP A 103 21.93 -4.62 11.02
C ASP A 103 22.46 -4.36 12.43
N TRP A 104 22.82 -3.10 12.73
CA TRP A 104 23.32 -2.71 14.05
C TRP A 104 22.21 -2.65 15.09
N ILE A 105 21.05 -2.09 14.71
CA ILE A 105 19.89 -1.98 15.63
C ILE A 105 19.34 -3.36 15.97
N GLY A 106 19.28 -4.28 15.01
CA GLY A 106 18.83 -5.66 15.23
C GLY A 106 19.73 -6.46 16.17
N LEU A 107 21.02 -6.14 16.26
CA LEU A 107 21.97 -6.78 17.18
C LEU A 107 21.98 -6.13 18.58
N SER A 108 21.54 -4.86 18.67
CA SER A 108 21.42 -4.14 19.93
C SER A 108 20.28 -4.67 20.82
N SER A 109 20.27 -4.28 22.09
CA SER A 109 19.29 -4.72 23.11
C SER A 109 17.81 -4.52 22.73
N VAL A 110 17.51 -3.72 21.69
CA VAL A 110 16.16 -3.56 21.15
C VAL A 110 15.56 -4.89 20.67
N SER A 111 16.36 -5.81 20.10
CA SER A 111 15.86 -7.12 19.64
C SER A 111 15.65 -8.13 20.78
N LEU A 112 16.23 -7.89 21.96
CA LEU A 112 15.99 -8.69 23.15
C LEU A 112 14.60 -8.42 23.75
N LEU A 113 14.03 -7.23 23.52
CA LEU A 113 12.69 -6.85 24.00
C LEU A 113 11.56 -7.62 23.28
N GLU A 114 11.76 -8.07 22.03
CA GLU A 114 10.78 -8.94 21.35
C GLU A 114 10.74 -10.35 21.94
N ARG A 115 11.88 -10.88 22.40
CA ARG A 115 11.97 -12.25 22.97
C ARG A 115 11.30 -12.37 24.33
N SER A 116 11.20 -11.29 25.11
CA SER A 116 10.55 -11.29 26.42
C SER A 116 9.04 -11.02 26.38
N ALA A 117 8.52 -10.47 25.27
CA ALA A 117 7.08 -10.23 25.08
C ALA A 117 6.33 -11.42 24.44
N GLY A 118 7.05 -12.48 24.06
CA GLY A 118 6.50 -13.71 23.47
C GLY A 118 5.85 -14.66 24.48
N SER A 119 4.88 -14.19 25.26
CA SER A 119 3.87 -15.07 25.89
C SER A 119 2.62 -14.26 26.21
N CYS A 120 1.72 -14.16 25.24
CA CYS A 120 0.33 -13.85 25.51
C CYS A 120 -0.54 -14.95 24.89
N ALA A 121 -1.08 -15.74 25.81
CA ALA A 121 -1.98 -16.87 25.67
C ALA A 121 -2.96 -16.82 24.47
N ALA A 122 -3.10 -17.97 23.82
CA ALA A 122 -4.27 -18.32 23.04
C ALA A 122 -5.52 -18.15 23.92
N THR A 123 -6.30 -17.10 23.65
CA THR A 123 -7.69 -17.01 24.12
C THR A 123 -8.57 -17.54 23.00
N THR A 124 -9.25 -18.64 23.28
CA THR A 124 -10.26 -19.30 22.46
C THR A 124 -11.22 -18.28 21.84
N CYS A 125 -11.24 -18.18 20.50
CA CYS A 125 -12.34 -17.52 19.79
C CYS A 125 -13.57 -18.45 19.79
N PRO A 126 -14.78 -17.95 20.10
CA PRO A 126 -15.98 -18.74 19.89
C PRO A 126 -16.24 -18.92 18.39
N THR A 127 -16.52 -20.15 18.00
CA THR A 127 -16.97 -20.60 16.68
C THR A 127 -18.10 -19.72 16.13
N GLN A 128 -17.90 -19.09 14.98
CA GLN A 128 -19.01 -18.60 14.15
C GLN A 128 -19.47 -19.73 13.22
N PRO A 129 -20.80 -19.95 13.06
CA PRO A 129 -21.33 -21.00 12.19
C PRO A 129 -21.14 -20.66 10.69
N PRO A 130 -21.14 -21.68 9.81
CA PRO A 130 -20.86 -21.50 8.39
C PRO A 130 -21.98 -20.74 7.68
N VAL A 131 -21.60 -19.71 6.92
CA VAL A 131 -22.49 -19.07 5.94
C VAL A 131 -22.66 -19.99 4.74
N THR A 132 -23.88 -20.48 4.52
CA THR A 132 -24.26 -21.23 3.32
C THR A 132 -24.44 -20.26 2.16
N ASN A 133 -23.57 -20.35 1.15
CA ASN A 133 -23.76 -19.64 -0.10
C ASN A 133 -24.89 -20.33 -0.88
N VAL A 134 -26.03 -19.64 -1.01
CA VAL A 134 -27.08 -20.00 -1.97
C VAL A 134 -26.58 -19.63 -3.36
N VAL A 135 -26.40 -20.64 -4.20
CA VAL A 135 -26.08 -20.51 -5.62
C VAL A 135 -27.36 -20.05 -6.32
N THR A 136 -27.41 -18.81 -6.78
CA THR A 136 -28.46 -18.39 -7.73
C THR A 136 -28.01 -18.79 -9.12
N GLU A 137 -28.70 -19.79 -9.67
CA GLU A 137 -28.65 -20.20 -11.08
C GLU A 137 -28.96 -19.00 -11.99
N TYR A 138 -28.12 -18.83 -13.01
CA TYR A 138 -28.41 -18.03 -14.17
C TYR A 138 -29.13 -18.94 -15.18
N SER A 139 -30.36 -18.61 -15.56
CA SER A 139 -31.02 -19.04 -16.80
C SER A 139 -31.39 -17.80 -17.60
#